data_AF-A0A830CF61-F1
#
_entry.id   AF-A0A830CF61-F1
#
_cell.length_a   1.000
_cell.length_b   1.000
_cell.length_c   1.000
_cell.angle_alpha   90.00
_cell.angle_beta   90.00
_cell.angle_gamma   90.00
#
_symmetry.space_group_name_H-M   'P 1'
#
loop_
_entity.id
_entity.type
_entity.pdbx_description
1 polymer ?
#
loop_
_entity_poly.entity_id
_entity_poly.type
_entity_poly.pdbx_seq_one_letter_code
_entity_poly.pdbx_strand_id
1 'polypeptide(L)'
;MSKFVFVLGLILLSLFVSGKSSDIDCAKVPIENVEPCKDFLSKKVSVTRPSDECCKGAKSWIGAPQDAVCKCYKKSPDRLSFTPDEIRVAALPYLCKSAELYTYVPCLV
;
A
#
# COMPACT_ATOMS: atom_id res chain seq x y z
N MET A 1 27.51 -23.67 41.10
CA MET A 1 27.56 -23.74 39.62
C MET A 1 26.19 -23.34 39.09
N SER A 2 26.16 -22.66 37.93
CA SER A 2 24.97 -22.50 37.07
C SER A 2 23.95 -21.40 37.40
N LYS A 3 24.31 -20.11 37.21
CA LYS A 3 23.32 -19.01 37.07
C LYS A 3 23.60 -18.00 35.94
N PHE A 4 24.63 -18.18 35.12
CA PHE A 4 25.04 -17.17 34.12
C PHE A 4 24.79 -17.53 32.65
N VAL A 5 24.11 -18.64 32.36
CA VAL A 5 23.99 -19.14 30.97
C VAL A 5 22.78 -18.58 30.21
N PHE A 6 21.79 -17.97 30.88
CA PHE A 6 20.54 -17.60 30.21
C PHE A 6 20.49 -16.19 29.58
N VAL A 7 21.44 -15.31 29.86
CA VAL A 7 21.39 -13.91 29.38
C VAL A 7 22.12 -13.71 28.05
N LEU A 8 23.06 -14.60 27.69
CA LEU A 8 23.82 -14.53 26.43
C LEU A 8 23.06 -15.07 25.21
N GLY A 9 21.98 -15.84 25.39
CA GLY A 9 21.19 -16.39 24.29
C GLY A 9 20.23 -15.38 23.64
N LEU A 10 19.81 -14.34 24.36
CA LEU A 10 18.81 -13.38 23.90
C LEU A 10 19.40 -12.18 23.13
N ILE A 11 20.71 -11.94 23.24
CA ILE A 11 21.38 -10.82 22.55
C ILE A 11 21.81 -11.20 21.11
N LEU A 12 21.88 -12.50 20.79
CA LEU A 12 22.27 -12.98 19.45
C LEU A 12 21.10 -13.15 18.47
N LEU A 13 19.86 -13.08 18.94
CA LEU A 13 18.65 -13.21 18.11
C LEU A 13 18.14 -11.89 17.52
N SER A 14 18.64 -10.75 17.97
CA SER A 14 18.24 -9.42 17.48
C SER A 14 19.01 -8.96 16.23
N LEU A 15 20.00 -9.71 15.75
CA LEU A 15 20.88 -9.31 14.64
C LEU A 15 20.53 -9.93 13.27
N PHE A 16 19.47 -10.76 13.16
CA PHE A 16 19.14 -11.48 11.92
C PHE A 16 17.80 -11.09 11.26
N VAL A 17 17.29 -9.88 11.52
CA VAL A 17 16.37 -9.21 10.59
C VAL A 17 17.10 -8.01 9.97
N SER A 18 18.30 -8.25 9.45
CA SER A 18 18.66 -7.61 8.17
C SER A 18 17.81 -8.27 7.10
N GLY A 19 16.52 -7.89 7.06
CA GLY A 19 15.75 -8.04 5.83
C GLY A 19 16.60 -7.38 4.77
N LYS A 20 17.06 -8.15 3.79
CA LYS A 20 17.63 -7.61 2.56
C LYS A 20 16.72 -6.45 2.20
N SER A 21 17.26 -5.23 2.22
CA SER A 21 16.62 -4.10 1.58
C SER A 21 16.67 -4.46 0.09
N SER A 22 15.76 -5.32 -0.33
CA SER A 22 15.36 -5.43 -1.72
C SER A 22 15.00 -4.00 -2.05
N ASP A 23 15.87 -3.33 -2.79
CA ASP A 23 15.60 -1.99 -3.26
C ASP A 23 14.32 -2.11 -4.09
N ILE A 24 13.20 -1.71 -3.49
CA ILE A 24 11.91 -1.75 -4.15
C ILE A 24 11.96 -0.61 -5.15
N ASP A 25 12.09 -1.00 -6.42
CA ASP A 25 12.03 -0.09 -7.55
C ASP A 25 10.59 0.42 -7.70
N CYS A 26 10.31 1.55 -7.05
CA CYS A 26 8.99 2.17 -7.06
C CYS A 26 8.57 2.70 -8.43
N ALA A 27 9.49 2.81 -9.39
CA ALA A 27 9.13 3.09 -10.77
C ALA A 27 8.36 1.92 -11.43
N LYS A 28 8.49 0.70 -10.88
CA LYS A 28 7.74 -0.48 -11.33
C LYS A 28 6.38 -0.64 -10.65
N VAL A 29 6.10 0.12 -9.59
CA VAL A 29 4.79 0.14 -8.94
C VAL A 29 4.02 1.33 -9.49
N PRO A 30 2.98 1.11 -10.31
CA PRO A 30 2.33 2.19 -11.05
C PRO A 30 1.27 2.88 -10.18
N ILE A 31 1.71 3.55 -9.11
CA ILE A 31 0.83 4.25 -8.15
C ILE A 31 0.02 5.35 -8.84
N GLU A 32 0.61 6.03 -9.82
CA GLU A 32 -0.04 7.01 -10.68
C GLU A 32 -1.27 6.46 -11.41
N ASN A 33 -1.41 5.13 -11.55
CA ASN A 33 -2.58 4.55 -12.17
C ASN A 33 -3.86 4.78 -11.36
N VAL A 34 -3.79 5.19 -10.08
CA VAL A 34 -4.98 5.66 -9.35
C VAL A 34 -5.28 7.14 -9.54
N GLU A 35 -4.56 7.88 -10.38
CA GLU A 35 -4.92 9.27 -10.70
C GLU A 35 -6.32 9.45 -11.28
N PRO A 36 -6.81 8.58 -12.18
CA PRO A 36 -8.19 8.64 -12.64
C PRO A 36 -9.21 8.47 -11.50
N CYS A 37 -8.80 7.95 -10.35
CA CYS A 37 -9.64 7.85 -9.16
C CYS A 37 -9.78 9.16 -8.38
N LYS A 38 -9.01 10.20 -8.72
CA LYS A 38 -8.94 11.46 -7.98
C LYS A 38 -10.29 11.99 -7.56
N ASP A 39 -11.23 12.13 -8.47
CA ASP A 39 -12.53 12.75 -8.15
C ASP A 39 -13.38 11.89 -7.20
N PHE A 40 -13.24 10.56 -7.24
CA PHE A 40 -13.93 9.66 -6.33
C PHE A 40 -13.22 9.51 -4.98
N LEU A 41 -11.90 9.37 -5.00
CA LEU A 41 -11.07 9.19 -3.81
C LEU A 41 -10.82 10.50 -3.05
N SER A 42 -10.98 11.65 -3.69
CA SER A 42 -11.00 12.93 -2.99
C SER A 42 -12.29 13.08 -2.17
N LYS A 43 -12.27 13.93 -1.15
CA LYS A 43 -13.45 14.30 -0.34
C LYS A 43 -14.59 14.99 -1.11
N LYS A 44 -14.60 14.94 -2.44
CA LYS A 44 -15.68 15.50 -3.29
C LYS A 44 -16.93 14.64 -3.14
N VAL A 45 -17.97 15.21 -2.54
CA VAL A 45 -19.21 14.48 -2.21
C VAL A 45 -20.04 14.15 -3.46
N SER A 46 -19.89 14.91 -4.55
CA SER A 46 -20.68 14.77 -5.77
C SER A 46 -20.40 13.49 -6.58
N VAL A 47 -19.24 12.85 -6.38
CA VAL A 47 -18.87 11.63 -7.10
C VAL A 47 -19.14 10.43 -6.20
N THR A 48 -20.12 9.60 -6.58
CA THR A 48 -20.58 8.46 -5.78
C THR A 48 -19.98 7.13 -6.23
N ARG A 49 -19.36 7.07 -7.41
CA ARG A 49 -18.72 5.88 -7.98
C ARG A 49 -17.39 6.21 -8.67
N PRO A 50 -16.41 5.30 -8.63
CA PRO A 50 -15.20 5.40 -9.45
C PRO A 50 -15.55 5.24 -10.94
N SER A 51 -14.75 5.85 -11.81
CA SER A 51 -14.79 5.56 -13.25
C SER A 51 -14.22 4.17 -13.55
N ASP A 52 -14.50 3.65 -14.74
CA ASP A 52 -13.93 2.38 -15.21
C ASP A 52 -12.39 2.48 -15.32
N GLU A 53 -11.87 3.63 -15.74
CA GLU A 53 -10.44 3.93 -15.79
C GLU A 53 -9.81 3.89 -14.40
N CYS A 54 -10.49 4.46 -13.39
CA CYS A 54 -10.07 4.36 -12.00
C CYS A 54 -9.98 2.90 -11.56
N CYS A 55 -11.02 2.10 -11.82
CA CYS A 55 -11.02 0.69 -11.43
C CYS A 55 -9.96 -0.12 -12.18
N LYS A 56 -9.73 0.16 -13.46
CA LYS A 56 -8.65 -0.47 -14.24
C LYS A 56 -7.28 -0.11 -13.67
N GLY A 57 -7.07 1.16 -13.35
CA GLY A 57 -5.85 1.65 -12.76
C GLY A 57 -5.57 1.07 -11.38
N ALA A 58 -6.58 1.06 -10.51
CA ALA A 58 -6.50 0.41 -9.20
C ALA A 58 -6.24 -1.10 -9.31
N LYS A 59 -6.68 -1.79 -10.37
CA LYS A 59 -6.37 -3.22 -10.55
C LYS A 59 -4.97 -3.47 -11.10
N SER A 60 -4.29 -2.45 -11.64
CA SER A 60 -3.03 -2.63 -12.37
C SER A 60 -1.85 -3.07 -11.49
N TRP A 61 -1.90 -2.84 -10.18
CA TRP A 61 -0.89 -3.31 -9.23
C TRP A 61 -1.26 -4.64 -8.54
N ILE A 62 -2.38 -5.28 -8.92
CA ILE A 62 -2.73 -6.61 -8.42
C ILE A 62 -1.61 -7.58 -8.81
N GLY A 63 -1.11 -8.34 -7.82
CA GLY A 63 0.03 -9.23 -7.97
C GLY A 63 1.37 -8.61 -7.53
N ALA A 64 1.44 -7.29 -7.34
CA ALA A 64 2.58 -6.68 -6.67
C ALA A 64 2.55 -6.97 -5.16
N PRO A 65 3.70 -7.18 -4.50
CA PRO A 65 3.76 -7.34 -3.05
C PRO A 65 3.17 -6.12 -2.33
N GLN A 66 2.26 -6.35 -1.37
CA GLN A 66 1.59 -5.29 -0.62
C GLN A 66 2.59 -4.34 0.05
N ASP A 67 3.65 -4.88 0.65
CA ASP A 67 4.66 -4.09 1.34
C ASP A 67 5.44 -3.20 0.37
N ALA A 68 5.67 -3.66 -0.87
CA ALA A 68 6.27 -2.87 -1.92
C ALA A 68 5.37 -1.69 -2.32
N VAL A 69 4.08 -1.93 -2.55
CA VAL A 69 3.11 -0.88 -2.87
C VAL A 69 3.03 0.17 -1.76
N CYS A 70 2.84 -0.28 -0.51
CA CYS A 70 2.79 0.57 0.67
C CYS A 70 4.07 1.40 0.85
N LYS A 71 5.27 0.79 0.71
CA LYS A 71 6.54 1.51 0.83
C LYS A 71 6.70 2.54 -0.28
N CYS A 72 6.32 2.22 -1.50
CA CYS A 72 6.40 3.14 -2.63
C CYS A 72 5.47 4.33 -2.48
N TYR A 73 4.25 4.10 -2.01
CA TYR A 73 3.32 5.18 -1.71
C TYR A 73 3.87 6.09 -0.61
N LYS A 74 4.34 5.52 0.49
CA LYS A 74 4.93 6.28 1.62
C LYS A 74 6.21 7.04 1.26
N LYS A 75 7.05 6.50 0.37
CA LYS A 75 8.27 7.17 -0.10
C LYS A 75 7.98 8.34 -1.04
N SER A 76 6.85 8.30 -1.75
CA SER A 76 6.55 9.30 -2.78
C SER A 76 5.05 9.59 -2.81
N PRO A 77 4.49 10.17 -1.73
CA PRO A 77 3.07 10.50 -1.65
C PRO A 77 2.65 11.49 -2.73
N ASP A 78 3.57 12.38 -3.14
CA ASP A 78 3.34 13.42 -4.15
C ASP A 78 3.22 12.87 -5.59
N ARG A 79 3.39 11.55 -5.80
CA ARG A 79 3.07 10.93 -7.10
C ARG A 79 1.58 11.01 -7.42
N LEU A 80 0.75 11.20 -6.39
CA LEU A 80 -0.63 11.59 -6.55
C LEU A 80 -0.79 13.10 -6.38
N SER A 81 -1.53 13.70 -7.29
CA SER A 81 -2.02 15.07 -7.29
C SER A 81 -3.14 15.33 -6.28
N PHE A 82 -3.46 14.34 -5.43
CA PHE A 82 -4.49 14.39 -4.39
C PHE A 82 -4.15 13.44 -3.24
N THR A 83 -4.74 13.71 -2.07
CA THR A 83 -4.71 12.79 -0.92
C THR A 83 -5.99 11.95 -0.93
N PRO A 84 -5.90 10.62 -1.03
CA PRO A 84 -7.05 9.75 -0.93
C PRO A 84 -7.76 9.89 0.43
N ASP A 85 -9.08 9.91 0.41
CA ASP A 85 -9.92 9.83 1.59
C ASP A 85 -10.09 8.37 2.02
N GLU A 86 -9.84 8.08 3.29
CA GLU A 86 -9.85 6.73 3.86
C GLU A 86 -11.17 5.98 3.62
N ILE A 87 -12.31 6.68 3.78
CA ILE A 87 -13.64 6.08 3.60
C ILE A 87 -13.85 5.72 2.13
N ARG A 88 -13.42 6.60 1.22
CA ARG A 88 -13.53 6.35 -0.23
C ARG A 88 -12.62 5.21 -0.69
N VAL A 89 -11.39 5.14 -0.17
CA VAL A 89 -10.45 4.04 -0.45
C VAL A 89 -11.03 2.71 0.00
N ALA A 90 -11.61 2.64 1.21
CA ALA A 90 -12.21 1.42 1.73
C ALA A 90 -13.39 0.90 0.89
N ALA A 91 -14.10 1.79 0.18
CA ALA A 91 -15.19 1.44 -0.72
C ALA A 91 -14.72 0.95 -2.11
N LEU A 92 -13.47 1.23 -2.49
CA LEU A 92 -12.93 0.95 -3.83
C LEU A 92 -13.01 -0.54 -4.22
N PRO A 93 -12.64 -1.53 -3.36
CA PRO A 93 -12.70 -2.95 -3.73
C PRO A 93 -14.11 -3.41 -4.10
N TYR A 94 -15.11 -2.93 -3.35
CA TYR A 94 -16.52 -3.26 -3.57
C TYR A 94 -17.03 -2.63 -4.88
N LEU A 95 -16.78 -1.33 -5.07
CA LEU A 95 -17.28 -0.60 -6.24
C LEU A 95 -16.59 -1.02 -7.54
N CYS A 96 -15.30 -1.38 -7.47
CA CYS A 96 -14.55 -1.92 -8.60
C CYS A 96 -14.69 -3.45 -8.77
N LYS A 97 -15.47 -4.12 -7.92
CA LYS A 97 -15.73 -5.57 -7.95
C LYS A 97 -14.44 -6.39 -8.00
N SER A 98 -13.52 -6.12 -7.08
CA SER A 98 -12.20 -6.78 -7.05
C SER A 98 -11.73 -6.97 -5.63
N ALA A 99 -11.89 -8.18 -5.10
CA ALA A 99 -11.54 -8.52 -3.74
C ALA A 99 -10.02 -8.36 -3.46
N GLU A 100 -9.18 -8.55 -4.47
CA GLU A 100 -7.73 -8.38 -4.32
C GLU A 100 -7.33 -6.95 -3.95
N LEU A 101 -8.18 -5.96 -4.22
CA LEU A 101 -7.94 -4.57 -3.83
C LEU A 101 -7.98 -4.37 -2.31
N TYR A 102 -8.66 -5.24 -1.55
CA TYR A 102 -8.70 -5.15 -0.09
C TYR A 102 -7.30 -5.21 0.53
N THR A 103 -6.38 -5.95 -0.10
CA THR A 103 -4.99 -6.05 0.34
C THR A 103 -4.26 -4.70 0.28
N TYR A 104 -4.62 -3.82 -0.64
CA TYR A 104 -3.91 -2.55 -0.88
C TYR A 104 -4.58 -1.35 -0.21
N VAL A 105 -5.81 -1.49 0.30
CA VAL A 105 -6.52 -0.41 1.03
C VAL A 105 -5.66 0.22 2.14
N PRO A 106 -4.97 -0.54 3.01
CA PRO A 106 -4.13 0.04 4.07
C PRO A 106 -2.92 0.83 3.56
N CYS A 107 -2.57 0.73 2.28
CA CYS A 107 -1.44 1.45 1.70
C CYS A 107 -1.81 2.89 1.32
N LEU A 108 -3.09 3.16 1.05
CA LEU A 108 -3.57 4.44 0.51
C LEU A 108 -4.19 5.36 1.57
N VAL A 109 -4.09 4.97 2.84
CA VAL A 109 -4.67 5.67 4.00
C VAL A 109 -3.59 6.06 5.00
#